data_AF-A0A3B0SWT2-F1
#
_entry.id   AF-A0A3B0SWT2-F1
#
_cell.length_a   1.000
_cell.length_b   1.000
_cell.length_c   1.000
_cell.angle_alpha   90.00
_cell.angle_beta   90.00
_cell.angle_gamma   90.00
#
_symmetry.space_group_name_H-M   'P 1'
#
loop_
_entity.id
_entity.type
_entity.pdbx_description
1 polymer ?
#
loop_
_entity_poly.entity_id
_entity_poly.type
_entity_poly.pdbx_seq_one_letter_code
_entity_poly.pdbx_strand_id
1 'polypeptide(L)'
;MIPKTILAASAAFFMTSGPLLADEFADWCTASAPDGADMSKIEETCACLEAATEGDGDARASMESAGEIADREARFAALSDDAQEAVSSCR
;
A
#
# COMPACT_ATOMS: atom_id res chain seq x y z
N MET A 1 54.18 -0.29 -11.95
CA MET A 1 53.97 0.06 -10.53
C MET A 1 52.48 0.28 -10.33
N ILE A 2 51.84 -0.58 -9.53
CA ILE A 2 50.44 -0.53 -9.08
C ILE A 2 50.46 0.18 -7.71
N PRO A 3 49.60 1.18 -7.42
CA PRO A 3 48.35 0.94 -6.68
C PRO A 3 47.23 1.90 -7.15
N LYS A 4 45.94 1.77 -6.82
CA LYS A 4 45.32 1.41 -5.55
C LYS A 4 43.83 1.18 -5.83
N THR A 5 43.35 0.05 -5.36
CA THR A 5 41.95 -0.30 -5.08
C THR A 5 41.07 0.90 -4.72
N ILE A 6 39.99 1.11 -5.48
CA ILE A 6 38.77 1.74 -4.96
C ILE A 6 37.67 0.68 -5.04
N LEU A 7 37.39 0.09 -3.88
CA LEU A 7 36.13 -0.57 -3.57
C LEU A 7 35.00 0.41 -3.88
N ALA A 8 34.12 0.07 -4.81
CA ALA A 8 32.77 0.61 -4.88
C ALA A 8 31.80 -0.55 -4.65
N ALA A 9 31.77 -1.04 -3.41
CA ALA A 9 30.69 -1.89 -2.92
C ALA A 9 29.56 -0.95 -2.50
N SER A 10 28.63 -0.64 -3.41
CA SER A 10 27.39 0.09 -3.10
C SER A 10 26.40 -0.07 -4.23
N ALA A 11 25.80 -1.26 -4.33
CA ALA A 11 24.51 -1.43 -4.97
C ALA A 11 23.78 -2.56 -4.25
N ALA A 12 23.51 -2.35 -2.95
CA ALA A 12 22.41 -3.05 -2.30
C ALA A 12 21.11 -2.42 -2.83
N PHE A 13 20.74 -2.80 -4.05
CA PHE A 13 19.39 -2.57 -4.57
C PHE A 13 18.56 -3.81 -4.24
N PHE A 14 18.41 -4.08 -2.94
CA PHE A 14 17.31 -4.93 -2.47
C PHE A 14 16.07 -4.04 -2.38
N MET A 15 15.51 -3.67 -3.54
CA MET A 15 14.08 -3.41 -3.62
C MET A 15 13.41 -4.77 -3.75
N THR A 16 13.38 -5.52 -2.66
CA THR A 16 12.40 -6.58 -2.49
C THR A 16 11.09 -5.92 -2.10
N SER A 17 10.46 -5.24 -3.06
CA SER A 17 9.01 -5.12 -3.07
C SER A 17 8.48 -6.52 -3.40
N GLY A 18 8.44 -7.38 -2.37
CA GLY A 18 7.72 -8.64 -2.48
C GLY A 18 6.24 -8.36 -2.77
N PRO A 19 5.50 -9.32 -3.33
CA PRO A 19 4.06 -9.21 -3.38
C PRO A 19 3.57 -9.02 -1.94
N LEU A 20 2.98 -7.86 -1.64
CA LEU A 20 2.24 -7.66 -0.41
C LEU A 20 1.22 -8.79 -0.33
N LEU A 21 1.41 -9.68 0.64
CA LEU A 21 0.48 -10.77 0.85
C LEU A 21 -0.88 -10.17 1.20
N ALA A 22 -1.97 -10.82 0.78
CA ALA A 22 -3.32 -10.30 0.96
C ALA A 22 -3.61 -9.98 2.44
N ASP A 23 -3.16 -10.84 3.35
CA ASP A 23 -3.24 -10.62 4.81
C ASP A 23 -2.50 -9.35 5.29
N GLU A 24 -1.34 -9.00 4.71
CA GLU A 24 -0.57 -7.81 5.13
C GLU A 24 -1.28 -6.51 4.75
N PHE A 25 -2.03 -6.52 3.65
CA PHE A 25 -2.78 -5.37 3.19
C PHE A 25 -4.01 -5.09 4.08
N ALA A 26 -4.74 -6.14 4.49
CA ALA A 26 -5.88 -6.00 5.40
C ALA A 26 -5.46 -5.47 6.79
N ASP A 27 -4.33 -5.96 7.30
CA ASP A 27 -3.74 -5.47 8.56
C ASP A 27 -3.32 -4.00 8.45
N TRP A 28 -2.64 -3.62 7.36
CA TRP A 28 -2.27 -2.21 7.10
C TRP A 28 -3.50 -1.32 6.99
N CYS A 29 -4.54 -1.75 6.26
CA CYS A 29 -5.77 -1.01 6.07
C CYS A 29 -6.46 -0.75 7.41
N THR A 30 -6.53 -1.77 8.27
CA THR A 30 -7.13 -1.66 9.61
C THR A 30 -6.31 -0.75 10.52
N ALA A 31 -4.98 -0.85 10.47
CA ALA A 31 -4.07 0.01 11.24
C ALA A 31 -4.10 1.49 10.78
N SER A 32 -4.49 1.74 9.52
CA SER A 32 -4.61 3.08 8.93
C SER A 32 -5.96 3.74 9.22
N ALA A 33 -6.86 3.06 9.94
CA ALA A 33 -8.16 3.60 10.30
C ALA A 33 -8.03 4.80 11.25
N PRO A 34 -8.86 5.84 11.07
CA PRO A 34 -8.84 7.00 11.94
C PRO A 34 -9.31 6.63 13.37
N ASP A 35 -8.73 7.29 14.38
CA ASP A 35 -9.11 7.11 15.78
C ASP A 35 -10.62 7.31 15.99
N GLY A 36 -11.24 6.38 16.70
CA GLY A 36 -12.68 6.41 16.98
C GLY A 36 -13.58 5.91 15.84
N ALA A 37 -13.02 5.34 14.77
CA ALA A 37 -13.79 4.63 13.76
C ALA A 37 -14.45 3.36 14.33
N ASP A 38 -15.57 2.97 13.72
CA ASP A 38 -16.23 1.71 14.01
C ASP A 38 -15.38 0.56 13.45
N MET A 39 -14.64 -0.12 14.32
CA MET A 39 -13.69 -1.17 13.92
C MET A 39 -14.36 -2.31 13.14
N SER A 40 -15.62 -2.64 13.44
CA SER A 40 -16.33 -3.68 12.69
C SER A 40 -16.54 -3.29 11.23
N LYS A 41 -16.80 -2.01 10.96
CA LYS A 41 -16.95 -1.49 9.60
C LYS A 41 -15.62 -1.32 8.89
N ILE A 42 -14.58 -0.96 9.64
CA ILE A 42 -13.20 -0.89 9.11
C ILE A 42 -12.77 -2.29 8.64
N GLU A 43 -12.91 -3.31 9.49
CA GLU A 43 -12.56 -4.68 9.14
C GLU A 43 -13.34 -5.18 7.91
N GLU A 44 -14.66 -4.91 7.84
CA GLU A 44 -15.49 -5.25 6.68
C GLU A 44 -15.02 -4.53 5.40
N THR A 45 -14.69 -3.23 5.51
CA THR A 45 -14.18 -2.43 4.39
C THR A 45 -12.83 -2.96 3.92
N CYS A 46 -11.92 -3.25 4.84
CA CYS A 46 -10.58 -3.74 4.53
C CYS A 46 -10.62 -5.13 3.90
N ALA A 47 -11.48 -6.03 4.38
CA ALA A 47 -11.69 -7.34 3.77
C ALA A 47 -12.26 -7.23 2.34
N CYS A 48 -13.16 -6.28 2.10
CA CYS A 48 -13.64 -6.00 0.74
C CYS A 48 -12.51 -5.49 -0.16
N LEU A 49 -11.71 -4.53 0.31
CA LEU A 49 -10.60 -3.95 -0.47
C LEU A 49 -9.53 -4.99 -0.76
N GLU A 50 -9.21 -5.86 0.19
CA GLU A 50 -8.28 -6.97 0.01
C GLU A 50 -8.72 -7.89 -1.14
N ALA A 51 -9.99 -8.29 -1.14
CA ALA A 51 -10.58 -9.13 -2.18
C ALA A 51 -10.69 -8.40 -3.54
N ALA A 52 -11.09 -7.13 -3.54
CA ALA A 52 -11.21 -6.32 -4.76
C ALA A 52 -9.86 -6.04 -5.43
N THR A 53 -8.76 -6.12 -4.67
CA THR A 53 -7.39 -5.93 -5.17
C THR A 53 -6.60 -7.24 -5.20
N GLU A 54 -7.27 -8.40 -5.15
CA GLU A 54 -6.59 -9.70 -5.18
C GLU A 54 -5.82 -9.87 -6.51
N GLY A 55 -4.51 -10.04 -6.39
CA GLY A 55 -3.62 -10.16 -7.56
C GLY A 55 -3.24 -8.81 -8.21
N ASP A 56 -3.75 -7.68 -7.70
CA ASP A 56 -3.42 -6.34 -8.15
C ASP A 56 -2.48 -5.64 -7.15
N GLY A 57 -1.19 -5.93 -7.29
CA GLY A 57 -0.17 -5.34 -6.43
C GLY A 57 0.01 -3.83 -6.61
N ASP A 58 -0.30 -3.30 -7.80
CA ASP A 58 -0.15 -1.87 -8.10
C ASP A 58 -1.28 -1.06 -7.45
N ALA A 59 -2.52 -1.57 -7.45
CA ALA A 59 -3.63 -0.97 -6.71
C ALA A 59 -3.36 -0.95 -5.19
N ARG A 60 -2.88 -2.06 -4.61
CA ARG A 60 -2.53 -2.13 -3.17
C ARG A 60 -1.43 -1.14 -2.81
N ALA A 61 -0.33 -1.14 -3.57
CA ALA A 61 0.77 -0.20 -3.35
C ALA A 61 0.33 1.27 -3.50
N SER A 62 -0.60 1.55 -4.42
CA SER A 62 -1.18 2.89 -4.58
C SER A 62 -1.99 3.31 -3.34
N MET A 63 -2.80 2.41 -2.78
CA MET A 63 -3.55 2.67 -1.55
C MET A 63 -2.62 2.92 -0.36
N GLU A 64 -1.58 2.11 -0.21
CA GLU A 64 -0.56 2.27 0.84
C GLU A 64 0.14 3.62 0.76
N SER A 65 0.60 3.99 -0.44
CA SER A 65 1.25 5.27 -0.67
C SER A 65 0.33 6.46 -0.41
N ALA A 66 -0.98 6.32 -0.67
CA ALA A 66 -1.95 7.39 -0.41
C ALA A 66 -2.36 7.46 1.08
N GLY A 67 -2.15 6.41 1.87
CA GLY A 67 -2.56 6.34 3.28
C GLY A 67 -2.01 7.45 4.17
N GLU A 68 -0.82 7.98 3.83
CA GLU A 68 -0.19 9.10 4.55
C GLU A 68 -0.87 10.46 4.26
N ILE A 69 -1.71 10.54 3.24
CA ILE A 69 -2.44 11.78 2.88
C ILE A 69 -3.60 11.97 3.85
N ALA A 70 -3.52 13.01 4.69
CA ALA A 70 -4.51 13.28 5.72
C ALA A 70 -5.89 13.69 5.17
N ASP A 71 -5.91 14.46 4.07
CA ASP A 71 -7.17 14.89 3.43
C ASP A 71 -7.78 13.75 2.62
N ARG A 72 -9.07 13.48 2.84
CA ARG A 72 -9.76 12.33 2.22
C ARG A 72 -9.93 12.49 0.72
N GLU A 73 -10.19 13.70 0.24
CA GLU A 73 -10.41 13.98 -1.19
C GLU A 73 -9.08 13.90 -1.95
N ALA A 74 -8.02 14.49 -1.39
CA ALA A 74 -6.67 14.40 -1.92
C ALA A 74 -6.13 12.96 -1.87
N ARG A 75 -6.46 12.19 -0.83
CA ARG A 75 -6.11 10.77 -0.73
C ARG A 75 -6.72 9.98 -1.88
N PHE A 76 -8.02 10.14 -2.10
CA PHE A 76 -8.72 9.42 -3.16
C PHE A 76 -8.21 9.82 -4.55
N ALA A 77 -7.93 11.11 -4.77
CA ALA A 77 -7.39 11.60 -6.04
C ALA A 77 -5.94 11.14 -6.33
N ALA A 78 -5.20 10.70 -5.31
CA ALA A 78 -3.83 10.18 -5.46
C ALA A 78 -3.78 8.67 -5.76
N LEU A 79 -4.92 7.97 -5.73
CA LEU A 79 -5.02 6.55 -6.04
C LEU A 79 -4.90 6.30 -7.55
N SER A 80 -4.37 5.14 -7.94
CA SER A 80 -4.48 4.61 -9.30
C SER A 80 -5.95 4.37 -9.67
N ASP A 81 -6.24 4.27 -10.96
CA ASP A 81 -7.61 4.05 -11.44
C ASP A 81 -8.21 2.75 -10.86
N ASP A 82 -7.44 1.66 -10.83
CA ASP A 82 -7.86 0.37 -10.25
C ASP A 82 -8.09 0.46 -8.74
N ALA A 83 -7.26 1.22 -8.02
CA ALA A 83 -7.45 1.47 -6.59
C ALA A 83 -8.69 2.35 -6.31
N GLN A 84 -8.98 3.33 -7.17
CA GLN A 84 -10.22 4.12 -7.08
C GLN A 84 -11.45 3.26 -7.35
N GLU A 85 -11.37 2.34 -8.32
CA GLU A 85 -12.44 1.39 -8.63
C GLU A 85 -12.71 0.47 -7.44
N ALA A 86 -11.68 -0.14 -6.87
CA ALA A 86 -11.79 -0.98 -5.68
C ALA A 86 -12.41 -0.23 -4.50
N VAL A 87 -11.92 0.98 -4.17
CA VAL A 87 -12.49 1.82 -3.11
C VAL A 87 -13.94 2.19 -3.38
N SER A 88 -14.30 2.41 -4.65
CA SER A 88 -15.69 2.72 -5.03
C SER A 88 -16.62 1.52 -4.90
N SER A 89 -16.12 0.29 -5.11
CA SER A 89 -16.89 -0.95 -4.94
C SER A 89 -17.09 -1.36 -3.47
N CYS A 90 -16.21 -0.92 -2.58
CA CYS A 90 -16.17 -1.33 -1.17
C CYS A 90 -16.69 -0.27 -0.17
N ARG A 91 -17.13 0.89 -0.65
CA ARG A 91 -17.64 2.01 0.16
C ARG A 91 -19.15 2.01 0.35
#